data_AF-A0A7M1Q6S9-F1
#
_entry.id   AF-A0A7M1Q6S9-F1
#
_cell.length_a   1.000
_cell.length_b   1.000
_cell.length_c   1.000
_cell.angle_alpha   90.00
_cell.angle_beta   90.00
_cell.angle_gamma   90.00
#
_symmetry.space_group_name_H-M   'P 1'
#
loop_
_entity.id
_entity.type
_entity.pdbx_description
1 polymer ?
#
loop_
_entity_poly.entity_id
_entity_poly.type
_entity_poly.pdbx_seq_one_letter_code
_entity_poly.pdbx_strand_id
1 'polypeptide(L)'
;MSFLRQKPVLQILTMGSVIINFTIAPVSMIAFPYVLRQNLQVGDNLYGIARSLMMTGPIIGSLLVSKFMKKYDFKKSIPALYCICGISFIFAGITVIPNMFPFGFWVAYIGVIISSFILGALITMASVISITARQKIIPGHMMGRISAVMSTFILSSIPLGQAIMGRMLDKIPAYFCILIFSVLVLMASLISRLLFKKMINQNNILQQTQFESVSS
;
A
#
# COMPACT_ATOMS: atom_id res chain seq x y z
N MET A 1 -24.18 -0.69 10.45
CA MET A 1 -23.04 -1.63 10.59
C MET A 1 -23.37 -3.08 10.19
N SER A 2 -24.64 -3.51 10.15
CA SER A 2 -24.99 -4.91 9.78
C SER A 2 -24.55 -5.32 8.37
N PHE A 3 -24.64 -4.43 7.38
CA PHE A 3 -24.28 -4.76 5.99
C PHE A 3 -22.77 -5.04 5.78
N LEU A 4 -21.89 -4.34 6.50
CA LEU A 4 -20.44 -4.63 6.50
C LEU A 4 -20.14 -5.99 7.10
N ARG A 5 -20.89 -6.41 8.14
CA ARG A 5 -20.76 -7.75 8.73
C ARG A 5 -21.29 -8.87 7.83
N GLN A 6 -22.21 -8.57 6.90
CA GLN A 6 -22.85 -9.57 6.04
C GLN A 6 -22.06 -9.88 4.76
N LYS A 7 -21.11 -9.02 4.36
CA LYS A 7 -20.29 -9.23 3.16
C LYS A 7 -18.82 -9.42 3.55
N PRO A 8 -18.33 -10.66 3.74
CA PRO A 8 -16.95 -10.92 4.16
C PRO A 8 -15.91 -10.32 3.20
N VAL A 9 -16.26 -10.16 1.92
CA VAL A 9 -15.43 -9.49 0.91
C VAL A 9 -15.11 -8.03 1.27
N LEU A 10 -16.10 -7.28 1.78
CA LEU A 10 -15.90 -5.88 2.17
C LEU A 10 -15.04 -5.77 3.43
N GLN A 11 -15.20 -6.69 4.38
CA GLN A 11 -14.36 -6.72 5.59
C GLN A 11 -12.89 -6.99 5.24
N ILE A 12 -12.62 -7.98 4.38
CA ILE A 12 -11.27 -8.31 3.93
C ILE A 12 -10.64 -7.15 3.17
N LEU A 13 -11.40 -6.48 2.29
CA LEU A 13 -10.94 -5.28 1.60
C LEU A 13 -10.64 -4.13 2.56
N THR A 14 -11.47 -3.93 3.60
CA THR A 14 -11.27 -2.89 4.62
C THR A 14 -10.01 -3.18 5.42
N MET A 15 -9.90 -4.39 5.97
CA MET A 15 -8.80 -4.79 6.86
C MET A 15 -7.46 -4.85 6.12
N GLY A 16 -7.45 -5.34 4.89
CA GLY A 16 -6.29 -5.27 4.01
C GLY A 16 -5.86 -3.81 3.76
N SER A 17 -6.82 -2.92 3.46
CA SER A 17 -6.52 -1.49 3.25
C SER A 17 -5.98 -0.82 4.51
N VAL A 18 -6.52 -1.17 5.69
CA VAL A 18 -6.07 -0.69 7.01
C VAL A 18 -4.60 -1.04 7.26
N ILE A 19 -4.25 -2.33 7.17
CA ILE A 19 -2.89 -2.82 7.45
C ILE A 19 -1.89 -2.17 6.48
N ILE A 20 -2.27 -2.05 5.22
CA ILE A 20 -1.41 -1.49 4.19
C ILE A 20 -1.20 0.00 4.40
N ASN A 21 -2.26 0.76 4.68
CA ASN A 21 -2.12 2.20 4.96
C ASN A 21 -1.31 2.46 6.22
N PHE A 22 -1.52 1.66 7.26
CA PHE A 22 -0.73 1.68 8.50
C PHE A 22 0.77 1.46 8.24
N THR A 23 1.13 0.68 7.24
CA THR A 23 2.54 0.30 7.00
C THR A 23 3.20 1.16 5.93
N ILE A 24 2.49 1.51 4.86
CA ILE A 24 3.06 2.26 3.74
C ILE A 24 3.15 3.77 4.05
N ALA A 25 2.10 4.35 4.64
CA ALA A 25 2.05 5.78 4.88
C ALA A 25 3.22 6.32 5.75
N PRO A 26 3.65 5.64 6.82
CA PRO A 26 4.72 6.14 7.67
C PRO A 26 6.07 6.20 6.96
N VAL A 27 6.36 5.24 6.08
CA VAL A 27 7.60 5.25 5.30
C VAL A 27 7.63 6.44 4.35
N SER A 28 6.54 6.65 3.59
CA SER A 28 6.45 7.70 2.58
C SER A 28 6.36 9.12 3.16
N MET A 29 5.67 9.27 4.30
CA MET A 29 5.38 10.57 4.91
C MET A 29 6.37 10.99 5.99
N ILE A 30 7.06 10.04 6.64
CA ILE A 30 8.00 10.34 7.73
C ILE A 30 9.41 9.85 7.40
N ALA A 31 9.58 8.57 7.09
CA ALA A 31 10.93 8.01 6.92
C ALA A 31 11.69 8.65 5.76
N PHE A 32 11.07 8.81 4.58
CA PHE A 32 11.75 9.42 3.44
C PHE A 32 12.12 10.90 3.67
N PRO A 33 11.22 11.78 4.14
CA PRO A 33 11.61 13.12 4.55
C PRO A 33 12.72 13.15 5.61
N TYR A 34 12.64 12.27 6.61
CA TYR A 34 13.66 12.16 7.66
C TYR A 34 15.02 11.78 7.07
N VAL A 35 15.09 10.78 6.19
CA VAL A 35 16.33 10.39 5.52
C VAL A 35 16.92 11.56 4.73
N LEU A 36 16.10 12.27 3.95
CA LEU A 36 16.58 13.40 3.16
C LEU A 36 17.08 14.56 4.03
N ARG A 37 16.36 14.91 5.11
CA ARG A 37 16.68 16.08 5.93
C ARG A 37 17.65 15.81 7.07
N GLN A 38 17.51 14.70 7.76
CA GLN A 38 18.31 14.37 8.95
C GLN A 38 19.55 13.54 8.61
N ASN A 39 19.41 12.47 7.80
CA ASN A 39 20.54 11.62 7.47
C ASN A 39 21.44 12.23 6.39
N LEU A 40 20.84 12.73 5.31
CA LEU A 40 21.57 13.28 4.16
C LEU A 40 21.79 14.79 4.26
N GLN A 41 21.12 15.49 5.19
CA GLN A 41 21.25 16.94 5.38
C GLN A 41 21.05 17.73 4.07
N VAL A 42 20.10 17.28 3.25
CA VAL A 42 19.80 17.89 1.96
C VAL A 42 19.26 19.31 2.16
N GLY A 43 19.89 20.28 1.49
CA GLY A 43 19.44 21.68 1.48
C GLY A 43 18.08 21.87 0.81
N ASP A 44 17.45 23.03 1.04
CA ASP A 44 16.05 23.29 0.64
C ASP A 44 15.78 23.11 -0.86
N ASN A 45 16.71 23.55 -1.72
CA ASN A 45 16.58 23.44 -3.17
C ASN A 45 16.48 21.98 -3.63
N LEU A 46 17.43 21.15 -3.20
CA LEU A 46 17.45 19.72 -3.55
C LEU A 46 16.26 19.00 -2.92
N TYR A 47 15.90 19.33 -1.68
CA TYR A 47 14.72 18.75 -1.04
C TYR A 47 13.43 19.06 -1.81
N GLY A 48 13.27 20.30 -2.31
CA GLY A 48 12.14 20.69 -3.14
C GLY A 48 12.07 19.91 -4.46
N ILE A 49 13.22 19.72 -5.13
CA ILE A 49 13.34 18.91 -6.35
C ILE A 49 12.96 17.44 -6.06
N ALA A 50 13.55 16.84 -5.03
CA ALA A 50 13.22 15.50 -4.58
C ALA A 50 11.72 15.36 -4.33
N ARG A 51 11.12 16.26 -3.55
CA ARG A 51 9.71 16.18 -3.18
C ARG A 51 8.78 16.28 -4.38
N SER A 52 9.12 17.15 -5.33
CA SER A 52 8.38 17.31 -6.58
C SER A 52 8.42 16.02 -7.40
N LEU A 53 9.62 15.43 -7.59
CA LEU A 53 9.79 14.16 -8.30
C LEU A 53 9.09 13.00 -7.60
N MET A 54 9.10 12.94 -6.28
CA MET A 54 8.37 11.90 -5.53
C MET A 54 6.85 11.99 -5.76
N MET A 55 6.29 13.20 -5.91
CA MET A 55 4.85 13.41 -6.11
C MET A 55 4.37 13.22 -7.56
N THR A 56 5.26 13.13 -8.55
CA THR A 56 4.83 12.81 -9.93
C THR A 56 4.42 11.33 -10.08
N GLY A 57 4.98 10.44 -9.25
CA GLY A 57 4.64 9.01 -9.23
C GLY A 57 3.13 8.74 -9.09
N PRO A 58 2.46 9.25 -8.05
CA PRO A 58 1.00 9.15 -7.89
C PRO A 58 0.20 9.63 -9.10
N ILE A 59 0.61 10.74 -9.74
CA ILE A 59 -0.07 11.30 -10.92
C ILE A 59 0.03 10.31 -12.08
N ILE A 60 1.23 9.79 -12.35
CA ILE A 60 1.44 8.80 -13.41
C ILE A 60 0.69 7.50 -13.09
N GLY A 61 0.69 7.08 -11.83
CA GLY A 61 -0.05 5.91 -11.34
C GLY A 61 -1.54 6.01 -11.65
N SER A 62 -2.18 7.14 -11.33
CA SER A 62 -3.62 7.32 -11.57
C SER A 62 -3.99 7.24 -13.06
N LEU A 63 -3.17 7.81 -13.96
CA LEU A 63 -3.37 7.73 -15.40
C LEU A 63 -3.27 6.29 -15.93
N LEU A 64 -2.32 5.52 -15.40
CA LEU A 64 -2.07 4.12 -15.80
C LEU A 64 -3.19 3.16 -15.38
N VAL A 65 -4.02 3.51 -14.39
CA VAL A 65 -5.14 2.67 -13.93
C VAL A 65 -6.11 2.35 -15.06
N SER A 66 -6.43 3.35 -15.89
CA SER A 66 -7.40 3.21 -17.00
C SER A 66 -6.99 2.13 -18.00
N LYS A 67 -5.68 1.98 -18.24
CA LYS A 67 -5.10 0.96 -19.12
C LYS A 67 -4.99 -0.39 -18.43
N PHE A 68 -4.64 -0.40 -17.14
CA PHE A 68 -4.51 -1.64 -16.34
C PHE A 68 -5.86 -2.33 -16.08
N MET A 69 -6.90 -1.56 -15.77
CA MET A 69 -8.25 -2.07 -15.48
C MET A 69 -8.91 -2.77 -16.68
N LYS A 70 -8.47 -2.47 -17.91
CA LYS A 70 -8.93 -3.17 -19.12
C LYS A 70 -8.29 -4.55 -19.31
N LYS A 71 -7.12 -4.79 -18.69
CA LYS A 71 -6.27 -5.96 -18.99
C LYS A 71 -6.16 -6.97 -17.84
N TYR A 72 -6.43 -6.59 -16.59
CA TYR A 72 -6.17 -7.45 -15.43
C TYR A 72 -7.32 -7.53 -14.43
N ASP A 73 -7.49 -8.72 -13.83
CA ASP A 73 -8.45 -8.97 -12.74
C ASP A 73 -7.94 -8.37 -11.42
N PHE A 74 -8.74 -7.46 -10.84
CA PHE A 74 -8.45 -6.75 -9.59
C PHE A 74 -8.08 -7.67 -8.43
N LYS A 75 -8.63 -8.89 -8.38
CA LYS A 75 -8.39 -9.87 -7.30
C LYS A 75 -6.94 -10.36 -7.24
N LYS A 76 -6.26 -10.43 -8.39
CA LYS A 76 -4.86 -10.87 -8.48
C LYS A 76 -3.90 -9.69 -8.54
N SER A 77 -4.32 -8.56 -9.11
CA SER A 77 -3.48 -7.38 -9.30
C SER A 77 -3.17 -6.64 -8.01
N ILE A 78 -4.14 -6.48 -7.09
CA ILE A 78 -3.94 -5.70 -5.87
C ILE A 78 -2.82 -6.28 -4.98
N PRO A 79 -2.79 -7.59 -4.63
CA PRO A 79 -1.69 -8.14 -3.85
C PRO A 79 -0.35 -8.07 -4.58
N ALA A 80 -0.33 -8.26 -5.90
CA ALA A 80 0.90 -8.15 -6.69
C ALA A 80 1.49 -6.73 -6.61
N LEU A 81 0.66 -5.69 -6.75
CA LEU A 81 1.09 -4.29 -6.61
C LEU A 81 1.70 -4.02 -5.23
N TYR A 82 1.09 -4.52 -4.16
CA TYR A 82 1.62 -4.34 -2.80
C TYR A 82 2.91 -5.15 -2.55
N CYS A 83 3.07 -6.30 -3.19
CA CYS A 83 4.33 -7.04 -3.14
C CYS A 83 5.47 -6.22 -3.75
N ILE A 84 5.20 -5.60 -4.92
CA ILE A 84 6.17 -4.71 -5.59
C ILE A 84 6.48 -3.49 -4.70
N CYS A 85 5.49 -2.94 -3.98
CA CYS A 85 5.75 -1.89 -3.00
C CYS A 85 6.74 -2.33 -1.91
N GLY A 86 6.55 -3.54 -1.34
CA GLY A 86 7.47 -4.09 -0.35
C GLY A 86 8.90 -4.25 -0.88
N ILE A 87 9.05 -4.75 -2.11
CA ILE A 87 10.36 -4.86 -2.78
C ILE A 87 10.99 -3.47 -2.98
N SER A 88 10.19 -2.49 -3.41
CA SER A 88 10.67 -1.11 -3.57
C SER A 88 11.11 -0.48 -2.26
N PHE A 89 10.47 -0.81 -1.13
CA PHE A 89 10.93 -0.37 0.18
C PHE A 89 12.22 -1.07 0.62
N ILE A 90 12.42 -2.35 0.31
CA ILE A 90 13.70 -3.03 0.55
C ILE A 90 14.81 -2.32 -0.21
N PHE A 91 14.59 -2.02 -1.48
CA PHE A 91 15.54 -1.28 -2.30
C PHE A 91 15.87 0.09 -1.69
N ALA A 92 14.85 0.85 -1.28
CA ALA A 92 15.05 2.12 -0.57
C ALA A 92 15.87 1.94 0.72
N GLY A 93 15.54 0.94 1.53
CA GLY A 93 16.25 0.64 2.78
C GLY A 93 17.73 0.36 2.55
N ILE A 94 18.05 -0.45 1.53
CA ILE A 94 19.43 -0.79 1.15
C ILE A 94 20.20 0.45 0.70
N THR A 95 19.59 1.33 -0.12
CA THR A 95 20.26 2.53 -0.62
C THR A 95 20.64 3.53 0.49
N VAL A 96 20.01 3.43 1.66
CA VAL A 96 20.21 4.34 2.80
C VAL A 96 21.22 3.78 3.83
N ILE A 97 21.71 2.55 3.65
CA ILE A 97 22.70 1.95 4.56
C ILE A 97 24.03 2.74 4.46
N PRO A 98 24.55 3.28 5.58
CA PRO A 98 25.82 4.02 5.59
C PRO A 98 26.99 3.16 5.07
N ASN A 99 27.90 3.78 4.30
CA ASN A 99 29.13 3.18 3.78
C ASN A 99 28.96 1.91 2.92
N MET A 100 27.74 1.58 2.50
CA MET A 100 27.49 0.44 1.62
C MET A 100 27.92 0.69 0.17
N PHE A 101 27.94 1.95 -0.27
CA PHE A 101 28.27 2.35 -1.63
C PHE A 101 29.33 3.46 -1.67
N PRO A 102 30.27 3.44 -2.63
CA PRO A 102 31.34 4.44 -2.76
C PRO A 102 30.82 5.88 -3.02
N PHE A 103 29.59 6.03 -3.55
CA PHE A 103 28.90 7.31 -3.73
C PHE A 103 27.68 7.43 -2.80
N GLY A 104 27.87 7.14 -1.51
CA GLY A 104 26.78 6.93 -0.53
C GLY A 104 25.68 8.00 -0.51
N PHE A 105 26.04 9.29 -0.60
CA PHE A 105 25.06 10.38 -0.61
C PHE A 105 24.13 10.33 -1.83
N TRP A 106 24.69 10.32 -3.05
CA TRP A 106 23.90 10.37 -4.28
C TRP A 106 23.10 9.09 -4.52
N VAL A 107 23.66 7.93 -4.13
CA VAL A 107 22.95 6.65 -4.20
C VAL A 107 21.74 6.64 -3.27
N ALA A 108 21.90 7.11 -2.03
CA ALA A 108 20.78 7.22 -1.09
C ALA A 108 19.73 8.23 -1.57
N TYR A 109 20.17 9.41 -2.02
CA TYR A 109 19.29 10.47 -2.50
C TYR A 109 18.45 10.03 -3.71
N ILE A 110 19.09 9.51 -4.75
CA ILE A 110 18.41 9.05 -5.97
C ILE A 110 17.58 7.79 -5.68
N GLY A 111 18.11 6.88 -4.86
CA GLY A 111 17.42 5.66 -4.44
C GLY A 111 16.10 5.93 -3.74
N VAL A 112 16.07 6.89 -2.81
CA VAL A 112 14.85 7.32 -2.13
C VAL A 112 13.85 7.95 -3.12
N ILE A 113 14.30 8.79 -4.05
CA ILE A 113 13.42 9.42 -5.06
C ILE A 113 12.78 8.35 -5.96
N ILE A 114 13.59 7.48 -6.56
CA ILE A 114 13.12 6.42 -7.47
C ILE A 114 12.15 5.50 -6.75
N SER A 115 12.50 5.07 -5.54
CA SER A 115 11.63 4.21 -4.74
C SER A 115 10.30 4.90 -4.45
N SER A 116 10.34 6.14 -3.97
CA SER A 116 9.13 6.92 -3.66
C SER A 116 8.23 7.15 -4.86
N PHE A 117 8.83 7.40 -6.03
CA PHE A 117 8.12 7.57 -7.29
C PHE A 117 7.36 6.28 -7.66
N ILE A 118 8.07 5.14 -7.67
CA ILE A 118 7.50 3.83 -7.98
C ILE A 118 6.38 3.49 -6.99
N LEU A 119 6.64 3.68 -5.70
CA LEU A 119 5.67 3.47 -4.63
C LEU A 119 4.43 4.32 -4.82
N GLY A 120 4.59 5.62 -5.02
CA GLY A 120 3.48 6.54 -5.21
C GLY A 120 2.59 6.13 -6.39
N ALA A 121 3.20 5.69 -7.50
CA ALA A 121 2.47 5.17 -8.64
C ALA A 121 1.67 3.90 -8.28
N LEU A 122 2.33 2.90 -7.69
CA LEU A 122 1.72 1.60 -7.35
C LEU A 122 0.62 1.73 -6.29
N ILE A 123 0.83 2.54 -5.25
CA ILE A 123 -0.13 2.80 -4.18
C ILE A 123 -1.38 3.46 -4.74
N THR A 124 -1.20 4.46 -5.61
CA THR A 124 -2.32 5.17 -6.23
C THR A 124 -3.11 4.23 -7.12
N MET A 125 -2.43 3.40 -7.92
CA MET A 125 -3.09 2.38 -8.72
C MET A 125 -3.90 1.41 -7.86
N ALA A 126 -3.29 0.82 -6.84
CA ALA A 126 -3.94 -0.13 -5.95
C ALA A 126 -5.15 0.51 -5.22
N SER A 127 -5.03 1.78 -4.83
CA SER A 127 -6.10 2.53 -4.17
C SER A 127 -7.29 2.77 -5.09
N VAL A 128 -7.06 3.24 -6.31
CA VAL A 128 -8.14 3.46 -7.29
C VAL A 128 -8.85 2.15 -7.61
N ILE A 129 -8.10 1.07 -7.91
CA ILE A 129 -8.68 -0.26 -8.18
C ILE A 129 -9.51 -0.74 -6.98
N SER A 130 -9.01 -0.56 -5.75
CA SER A 130 -9.72 -0.94 -4.53
C SER A 130 -11.00 -0.14 -4.35
N ILE A 131 -10.99 1.17 -4.59
CA ILE A 131 -12.18 2.03 -4.53
C ILE A 131 -13.22 1.57 -5.57
N THR A 132 -12.81 1.35 -6.81
CA THR A 132 -13.71 0.89 -7.89
C THR A 132 -14.29 -0.49 -7.61
N ALA A 133 -13.51 -1.42 -7.06
CA ALA A 133 -14.00 -2.73 -6.67
C ALA A 133 -15.09 -2.63 -5.59
N ARG A 134 -14.89 -1.75 -4.59
CA ARG A 134 -15.89 -1.49 -3.55
C ARG A 134 -17.16 -0.85 -4.11
N GLN A 135 -17.01 0.13 -4.98
CA GLN A 135 -18.12 0.80 -5.68
C GLN A 135 -19.03 -0.20 -6.41
N LYS A 136 -18.46 -1.24 -7.04
CA LYS A 136 -19.23 -2.28 -7.74
C LYS A 136 -19.99 -3.23 -6.80
N ILE A 137 -19.51 -3.43 -5.58
CA ILE A 137 -20.11 -4.36 -4.61
C ILE A 137 -21.19 -3.66 -3.77
N ILE A 138 -21.00 -2.39 -3.46
CA ILE A 138 -21.86 -1.66 -2.54
C ILE A 138 -23.08 -1.11 -3.29
N PRO A 139 -24.31 -1.40 -2.83
CA PRO A 139 -25.52 -0.85 -3.46
C PRO A 139 -25.59 0.67 -3.30
N GLY A 140 -26.03 1.38 -4.36
CA GLY A 140 -25.97 2.84 -4.46
C GLY A 140 -26.59 3.60 -3.28
N HIS A 141 -27.73 3.13 -2.76
CA HIS A 141 -28.44 3.77 -1.64
C HIS A 141 -27.68 3.73 -0.29
N MET A 142 -26.67 2.86 -0.14
CA MET A 142 -25.82 2.79 1.06
C MET A 142 -24.34 3.12 0.78
N MET A 143 -24.01 3.52 -0.45
CA MET A 143 -22.63 3.74 -0.89
C MET A 143 -21.88 4.73 0.00
N GLY A 144 -22.48 5.89 0.27
CA GLY A 144 -21.89 6.92 1.14
C GLY A 144 -21.69 6.43 2.58
N ARG A 145 -22.70 5.78 3.16
CA ARG A 145 -22.66 5.28 4.55
C ARG A 145 -21.58 4.22 4.75
N ILE A 146 -21.51 3.23 3.86
CA ILE A 146 -20.53 2.13 3.97
C ILE A 146 -19.11 2.65 3.70
N SER A 147 -18.94 3.50 2.69
CA SER A 147 -17.63 4.07 2.36
C SER A 147 -17.11 4.97 3.46
N ALA A 148 -17.98 5.77 4.10
CA ALA A 148 -17.58 6.58 5.25
C ALA A 148 -17.02 5.71 6.38
N VAL A 149 -17.77 4.67 6.79
CA VAL A 149 -17.32 3.75 7.86
C VAL A 149 -16.00 3.08 7.50
N MET A 150 -15.85 2.60 6.26
CA MET A 150 -14.60 1.99 5.81
C MET A 150 -13.43 2.98 5.81
N SER A 151 -13.64 4.19 5.28
CA SER A 151 -12.63 5.24 5.24
C SER A 151 -12.22 5.68 6.64
N THR A 152 -13.14 5.72 7.61
CA THR A 152 -12.80 6.01 9.01
C THR A 152 -11.72 5.06 9.53
N PHE A 153 -11.91 3.74 9.37
CA PHE A 153 -10.91 2.76 9.81
C PHE A 153 -9.60 2.86 9.02
N ILE A 154 -9.68 3.04 7.69
CA ILE A 154 -8.48 3.13 6.84
C ILE A 154 -7.66 4.36 7.21
N LEU A 155 -8.29 5.53 7.29
CA LEU A 155 -7.62 6.79 7.56
C LEU A 155 -7.18 6.92 9.01
N SER A 156 -7.90 6.35 9.97
CA SER A 156 -7.46 6.32 11.38
C SER A 156 -6.18 5.50 11.58
N SER A 157 -5.89 4.59 10.66
CA SER A 157 -4.69 3.73 10.73
C SER A 157 -3.42 4.44 10.30
N ILE A 158 -3.53 5.48 9.46
CA ILE A 158 -2.40 6.30 9.00
C ILE A 158 -1.66 6.99 10.16
N PRO A 159 -2.32 7.80 11.01
CA PRO A 159 -1.64 8.50 12.11
C PRO A 159 -1.02 7.53 13.13
N LEU A 160 -1.64 6.36 13.34
CA LEU A 160 -1.09 5.33 14.22
C LEU A 160 0.25 4.79 13.71
N GLY A 161 0.33 4.44 12.43
CA GLY A 161 1.59 4.00 11.83
C GLY A 161 2.65 5.10 11.85
N GLN A 162 2.23 6.34 11.60
CA GLN A 162 3.09 7.53 11.61
C GLN A 162 3.73 7.76 12.98
N ALA A 163 2.93 7.69 14.05
CA ALA A 163 3.41 7.82 15.42
C ALA A 163 4.46 6.75 15.77
N ILE A 164 4.22 5.50 15.35
CA ILE A 164 5.17 4.39 15.58
C ILE A 164 6.48 4.63 14.82
N MET A 165 6.41 5.00 13.54
CA MET A 165 7.60 5.29 12.74
C MET A 165 8.43 6.44 13.34
N GLY A 166 7.80 7.54 13.73
CA GLY A 166 8.48 8.66 14.37
C GLY A 166 9.25 8.21 15.62
N ARG A 167 8.57 7.49 16.52
CA ARG A 167 9.18 6.96 17.74
C ARG A 167 10.29 5.93 17.49
N MET A 168 10.23 5.20 16.37
CA MET A 168 11.29 4.27 15.97
C MET A 168 12.50 5.02 15.44
N LEU A 169 12.32 6.07 14.63
CA LEU A 169 13.41 6.89 14.09
C LEU A 169 14.23 7.59 15.19
N ASP A 170 13.62 7.90 16.34
CA ASP A 170 14.33 8.43 17.50
C ASP A 170 15.28 7.42 18.17
N LYS A 171 15.03 6.11 17.98
CA LYS A 171 15.72 5.03 18.71
C LYS A 171 16.63 4.17 17.87
N ILE A 172 16.29 3.99 16.59
CA ILE A 172 17.01 3.11 15.68
C ILE A 172 17.24 3.80 14.32
N PRO A 173 18.29 3.40 13.57
CA PRO A 173 18.59 3.99 12.29
C PRO A 173 17.43 3.88 11.28
N ALA A 174 17.27 4.91 10.45
CA ALA A 174 16.19 4.98 9.46
C ALA A 174 16.15 3.79 8.50
N TYR A 175 17.30 3.26 8.07
CA TYR A 175 17.33 2.10 7.17
C TYR A 175 16.72 0.85 7.83
N PHE A 176 16.94 0.63 9.13
CA PHE A 176 16.32 -0.48 9.86
C PHE A 176 14.81 -0.29 9.97
N CYS A 177 14.33 0.93 10.28
CA CYS A 177 12.91 1.24 10.28
C CYS A 177 12.25 0.92 8.93
N ILE A 178 12.87 1.39 7.85
CA ILE A 178 12.36 1.17 6.49
C ILE A 178 12.29 -0.33 6.20
N LEU A 179 13.36 -1.10 6.49
CA LEU A 179 13.40 -2.55 6.25
C LEU A 179 12.34 -3.31 7.06
N ILE A 180 12.13 -2.97 8.34
CA ILE A 180 11.09 -3.59 9.17
C ILE A 180 9.71 -3.35 8.54
N PHE A 181 9.42 -2.12 8.15
CA PHE A 181 8.16 -1.78 7.49
C PHE A 181 8.03 -2.43 6.10
N SER A 182 9.13 -2.63 5.37
CA SER A 182 9.12 -3.41 4.11
C SER A 182 8.64 -4.85 4.33
N VAL A 183 9.18 -5.52 5.36
CA VAL A 183 8.79 -6.89 5.70
C VAL A 183 7.32 -6.94 6.12
N LEU A 184 6.86 -5.96 6.90
CA LEU A 184 5.44 -5.83 7.28
C LEU A 184 4.53 -5.67 6.04
N VAL A 185 4.92 -4.86 5.04
CA VAL A 185 4.17 -4.72 3.78
C VAL A 185 4.14 -6.04 3.02
N LEU A 186 5.25 -6.75 2.92
CA LEU A 186 5.31 -8.04 2.24
C LEU A 186 4.41 -9.07 2.92
N MET A 187 4.46 -9.17 4.25
CA MET A 187 3.56 -10.04 5.01
C MET A 187 2.09 -9.65 4.81
N ALA A 188 1.76 -8.36 4.87
CA ALA A 188 0.41 -7.88 4.62
C ALA A 188 -0.08 -8.22 3.21
N SER A 189 0.80 -8.09 2.21
CA SER A 189 0.51 -8.45 0.83
C SER A 189 0.24 -9.96 0.66
N LEU A 190 1.06 -10.81 1.30
CA LEU A 190 0.86 -12.26 1.28
C LEU A 190 -0.44 -12.66 1.97
N ILE A 191 -0.73 -12.11 3.15
CA ILE A 191 -1.98 -12.36 3.88
C ILE A 191 -3.17 -11.93 3.02
N SER A 192 -3.13 -10.75 2.41
CA SER A 192 -4.15 -10.27 1.50
C SER A 192 -4.39 -11.26 0.35
N ARG A 193 -3.31 -11.73 -0.30
CA ARG A 193 -3.39 -12.74 -1.37
C ARG A 193 -4.04 -14.05 -0.91
N LEU A 194 -3.68 -14.54 0.28
CA LEU A 194 -4.23 -15.77 0.84
C LEU A 194 -5.72 -15.64 1.16
N LEU A 195 -6.13 -14.50 1.73
CA LEU A 195 -7.54 -14.21 2.03
C LEU A 195 -8.38 -14.12 0.75
N PHE A 196 -7.87 -13.46 -0.31
CA PHE A 196 -8.53 -13.43 -1.60
C PHE A 196 -8.66 -14.82 -2.23
N LYS A 197 -7.60 -15.64 -2.17
CA LYS A 197 -7.63 -17.02 -2.69
C LYS A 197 -8.65 -17.88 -1.93
N LYS A 198 -8.68 -17.77 -0.60
CA LYS A 198 -9.63 -18.52 0.25
C LYS A 198 -11.08 -18.18 -0.08
N MET A 199 -11.41 -16.90 -0.29
CA MET A 199 -12.75 -16.48 -0.69
C MET A 199 -13.17 -16.98 -2.08
N ILE A 200 -12.26 -16.94 -3.06
CA ILE A 200 -12.55 -17.47 -4.40
C ILE A 200 -12.86 -18.97 -4.31
N ASN A 201 -12.08 -19.72 -3.53
CA ASN A 201 -12.27 -21.15 -3.37
C ASN A 201 -13.60 -21.48 -2.67
N GLN A 202 -13.97 -20.74 -1.63
CA GLN A 202 -15.26 -20.93 -0.93
C GLN A 202 -16.47 -20.65 -1.83
N ASN A 203 -16.42 -19.61 -2.68
CA ASN A 203 -17.51 -19.35 -3.63
C ASN A 203 -17.67 -20.46 -4.67
N ASN A 204 -16.58 -21.05 -5.15
CA ASN A 204 -16.64 -22.16 -6.10
C ASN A 204 -17.22 -23.43 -5.46
N ILE A 205 -16.87 -23.72 -4.20
CA ILE A 205 -17.39 -24.87 -3.44
C ILE A 205 -18.90 -24.73 -3.18
N LEU A 206 -19.37 -23.52 -2.83
CA LEU A 206 -20.79 -23.24 -2.62
C LEU A 206 -21.61 -23.32 -3.90
N GLN A 207 -21.05 -22.94 -5.05
CA GLN A 207 -21.70 -23.13 -6.34
C GLN A 207 -21.79 -24.62 -6.70
N GLN A 208 -20.73 -25.40 -6.51
CA GLN A 208 -20.75 -26.85 -6.77
C GLN A 208 -21.78 -27.59 -5.90
N THR A 209 -21.89 -27.27 -4.61
CA THR A 209 -22.90 -27.89 -3.73
C THR A 209 -24.33 -27.50 -4.10
N GLN A 210 -24.57 -26.29 -4.61
CA GLN A 210 -25.88 -25.91 -5.13
C GLN A 210 -26.22 -26.63 -6.45
N PHE A 211 -25.24 -26.85 -7.34
CA PHE A 211 -25.46 -27.62 -8.56
C PHE A 211 -25.77 -29.10 -8.28
N GLU A 212 -25.07 -29.73 -7.33
CA GLU A 212 -25.31 -31.13 -6.94
C GLU A 212 -26.70 -31.35 -6.32
N SER A 213 -27.20 -30.36 -5.55
CA SER A 213 -28.52 -30.41 -4.92
C SER A 213 -29.72 -30.21 -5.85
N VAL A 214 -29.50 -29.74 -7.09
CA VAL A 214 -30.55 -29.56 -8.11
C VAL A 214 -30.56 -30.72 -9.10
N SER A 215 -29.47 -31.50 -9.16
CA SER A 215 -29.35 -32.71 -9.99
C SER A 215 -29.72 -34.01 -9.26
N SER A 216 -30.13 -33.92 -7.99
CA SER A 216 -30.62 -35.04 -7.17
C SER A 216 -32.10 -34.86 -6.84
#